data_AF-A0A965BXW5-F1
#
_entry.id   AF-A0A965BXW5-F1
#
_cell.length_a   1.000
_cell.length_b   1.000
_cell.length_c   1.000
_cell.angle_alpha   90.00
_cell.angle_beta   90.00
_cell.angle_gamma   90.00
#
_symmetry.space_group_name_H-M   'P 1'
#
loop_
_entity.id
_entity.type
_entity.pdbx_description
1 polymer ?
#
loop_
_entity_poly.entity_id
_entity_poly.type
_entity_poly.pdbx_seq_one_letter_code
_entity_poly.pdbx_strand_id
1 'polypeptide(L)'
;MIIALSGGIGGAKLALGLSRILPPEELLIIANTGDDFEHYGLTICPDTDTLLYTLAGLDNPQLGWGRADESWAFMQTLAGLGGADWFRLGDRDLALHVLRSHRLRAGEALSAITDDLRQRFGIGPRILPMSDDPVRTRIGTDQGWLDFQDWFVRLRAEPLARAVQFAGVEKARAQPALLDALQAKPRGIVICPSNPFISIEPILALPGLRDAIKASGAPVVAVSPIIAGQAVKGPTARMFEALGITPSAAAVAARYGDLLHGYVMEEGDDA
;
A
#
# COMPACT_ATOMS: atom_id res chain seq x y z
N MET A 1 -11.70 -15.32 -10.34
CA MET A 1 -10.97 -14.11 -9.92
C MET A 1 -9.84 -14.46 -8.95
N ILE A 2 -8.74 -13.70 -9.01
CA ILE A 2 -7.64 -13.63 -8.05
C ILE A 2 -7.73 -12.30 -7.32
N ILE A 3 -7.55 -12.31 -6.00
CA ILE A 3 -7.49 -11.09 -5.18
C ILE A 3 -6.02 -10.85 -4.80
N ALA A 4 -5.49 -9.66 -5.06
CA ALA A 4 -4.12 -9.30 -4.71
C ALA A 4 -4.11 -8.22 -3.61
N LEU A 5 -3.52 -8.51 -2.44
CA LEU A 5 -3.30 -7.54 -1.37
C LEU A 5 -1.96 -6.85 -1.59
N SER A 6 -1.97 -5.53 -1.77
CA SER A 6 -0.83 -4.78 -2.27
C SER A 6 -0.60 -3.49 -1.51
N GLY A 7 0.67 -3.20 -1.20
CA GLY A 7 1.12 -1.86 -0.84
C GLY A 7 2.56 -1.62 -1.29
N GLY A 8 2.92 -0.36 -1.49
CA GLY A 8 4.18 0.07 -2.05
C GLY A 8 4.52 -0.50 -3.43
N ILE A 9 5.79 -0.32 -3.79
CA ILE A 9 6.31 -0.66 -5.13
C ILE A 9 6.37 -2.18 -5.36
N GLY A 10 6.75 -2.96 -4.34
CA GLY A 10 6.83 -4.42 -4.44
C GLY A 10 5.46 -5.04 -4.75
N GLY A 11 4.43 -4.55 -4.06
CA GLY A 11 3.03 -4.88 -4.34
C GLY A 11 2.62 -4.56 -5.78
N ALA A 12 2.86 -3.32 -6.20
CA ALA A 12 2.49 -2.85 -7.55
C ALA A 12 3.18 -3.61 -8.68
N LYS A 13 4.46 -4.00 -8.51
CA LYS A 13 5.19 -4.80 -9.50
C LYS A 13 4.60 -6.19 -9.69
N LEU A 14 4.22 -6.88 -8.61
CA LEU A 14 3.57 -8.18 -8.74
C LEU A 14 2.16 -8.03 -9.31
N ALA A 15 1.40 -7.02 -8.90
CA ALA A 15 0.09 -6.71 -9.45
C ALA A 15 0.16 -6.45 -10.98
N LEU A 16 1.18 -5.72 -11.44
CA LEU A 16 1.46 -5.53 -12.86
C LEU A 16 1.75 -6.87 -13.57
N GLY A 17 2.57 -7.74 -12.98
CA GLY A 17 2.80 -9.09 -13.50
C GLY A 17 1.50 -9.89 -13.66
N LEU A 18 0.66 -9.91 -12.63
CA LEU A 18 -0.65 -10.57 -12.63
C LEU A 18 -1.57 -10.00 -13.72
N SER A 19 -1.60 -8.67 -13.89
CA SER A 19 -2.43 -7.99 -14.90
C SER A 19 -2.08 -8.35 -16.35
N ARG A 20 -0.86 -8.84 -16.59
CA ARG A 20 -0.39 -9.26 -17.92
C ARG A 20 -0.78 -10.69 -18.27
N ILE A 21 -1.12 -11.51 -17.27
CA ILE A 21 -1.42 -12.94 -17.46
C ILE A 21 -2.88 -13.29 -17.12
N LEU A 22 -3.61 -12.39 -16.46
CA LEU A 22 -5.02 -12.55 -16.13
C LEU A 22 -5.88 -11.59 -16.96
N PRO A 23 -7.07 -12.02 -17.40
CA PRO A 23 -8.09 -11.09 -17.90
C PRO A 23 -8.41 -10.01 -16.86
N PRO A 24 -8.70 -8.76 -17.26
CA PRO A 24 -9.03 -7.65 -16.36
C PRO A 24 -10.08 -7.98 -15.29
N GLU A 25 -11.15 -8.68 -15.68
CA GLU A 25 -12.25 -9.09 -14.82
C GLU A 25 -11.89 -10.21 -13.83
N GLU A 26 -10.75 -10.87 -14.03
CA GLU A 26 -10.26 -11.94 -13.17
C GLU A 26 -9.24 -11.47 -12.12
N LEU A 27 -8.90 -10.18 -12.06
CA LEU A 27 -7.98 -9.62 -11.07
C LEU A 27 -8.62 -8.45 -10.31
N LEU A 28 -8.66 -8.59 -8.99
CA LEU A 28 -9.03 -7.53 -8.06
C LEU A 28 -7.82 -7.18 -7.19
N ILE A 29 -7.39 -5.92 -7.21
CA ILE A 29 -6.26 -5.43 -6.43
C ILE A 29 -6.78 -4.59 -5.26
N ILE A 30 -6.36 -4.93 -4.05
CA ILE A 30 -6.67 -4.20 -2.82
C ILE A 30 -5.43 -3.41 -2.40
N ALA A 31 -5.52 -2.09 -2.50
CA ALA A 31 -4.49 -1.16 -2.14
C ALA A 31 -4.56 -0.83 -0.64
N ASN A 32 -3.42 -0.89 0.04
CA ASN A 32 -3.26 -0.31 1.37
C ASN A 32 -3.61 1.18 1.36
N THR A 33 -4.36 1.64 2.37
CA THR A 33 -4.61 3.08 2.62
C THR A 33 -4.06 3.56 3.95
N GLY A 34 -3.32 2.71 4.68
CA GLY A 34 -2.66 3.09 5.94
C GLY A 34 -1.62 4.20 5.75
N ASP A 35 -1.04 4.32 4.56
CA ASP A 35 -0.04 5.33 4.23
C ASP A 35 -0.65 6.61 3.66
N ASP A 36 -1.98 6.66 3.49
CA ASP A 36 -2.70 7.85 3.07
C ASP A 36 -2.55 8.93 4.13
N PHE A 37 -2.44 10.19 3.71
CA PHE A 37 -2.29 11.32 4.63
C PHE A 37 -2.69 12.65 3.98
N GLU A 38 -2.80 13.69 4.78
CA GLU A 38 -3.04 15.04 4.30
C GLU A 38 -1.75 15.88 4.29
N HIS A 39 -1.45 16.52 3.17
CA HIS A 39 -0.34 17.48 3.03
C HIS A 39 -0.84 18.74 2.31
N TYR A 40 -0.69 19.92 2.93
CA TYR A 40 -1.24 21.18 2.41
C TYR A 40 -2.74 21.13 2.05
N GLY A 41 -3.54 20.38 2.81
CA GLY A 41 -4.97 20.22 2.55
C GLY A 41 -5.30 19.32 1.35
N LEU A 42 -4.29 18.60 0.83
CA LEU A 42 -4.43 17.60 -0.21
C LEU A 42 -4.36 16.20 0.39
N THR A 43 -5.29 15.33 0.01
CA THR A 43 -5.27 13.91 0.33
C THR A 43 -4.35 13.18 -0.66
N ILE A 44 -3.30 12.59 -0.12
CA ILE A 44 -2.31 11.80 -0.86
C ILE A 44 -2.52 10.34 -0.50
N CYS A 45 -2.54 9.46 -1.51
CA CYS A 45 -2.79 8.04 -1.34
C CYS A 45 -1.65 7.21 -1.95
N PRO A 46 -0.46 7.16 -1.33
CA PRO A 46 0.78 6.74 -1.99
C PRO A 46 0.73 5.35 -2.63
N ASP A 47 0.13 4.38 -1.93
CA ASP A 47 0.06 2.99 -2.40
C ASP A 47 -0.97 2.81 -3.53
N THR A 48 -2.10 3.52 -3.44
CA THR A 48 -3.10 3.56 -4.52
C THR A 48 -2.52 4.26 -5.76
N ASP A 49 -1.82 5.37 -5.56
CA ASP A 49 -1.20 6.15 -6.65
C ASP A 49 -0.07 5.37 -7.32
N THR A 50 0.76 4.67 -6.54
CA THR A 50 1.78 3.77 -7.07
C THR A 50 1.16 2.68 -7.94
N LEU A 51 0.06 2.05 -7.51
CA LEU A 51 -0.67 1.07 -8.33
C LEU A 51 -1.22 1.68 -9.62
N LEU A 52 -1.84 2.86 -9.55
CA LEU A 52 -2.33 3.57 -10.73
C LEU A 52 -1.21 3.87 -11.71
N TYR A 53 -0.05 4.32 -11.24
CA TYR A 53 1.07 4.70 -12.10
C TYR A 53 1.74 3.48 -12.71
N THR A 54 2.02 2.44 -11.92
CA THR A 54 2.67 1.22 -12.40
C THR A 54 1.79 0.48 -13.41
N LEU A 55 0.49 0.32 -13.17
CA LEU A 55 -0.39 -0.41 -14.10
C LEU A 55 -0.68 0.39 -15.38
N ALA A 56 -0.56 1.72 -15.34
CA ALA A 56 -0.70 2.57 -16.52
C ALA A 56 0.62 2.79 -17.29
N GLY A 57 1.75 2.29 -16.79
CA GLY A 57 3.07 2.55 -17.38
C GLY A 57 3.53 4.01 -17.25
N LEU A 58 3.10 4.67 -16.17
CA LEU A 58 3.39 6.08 -15.86
C LEU A 58 4.37 6.24 -14.69
N ASP A 59 4.80 5.14 -14.07
CA ASP A 59 5.73 5.14 -12.94
C ASP A 59 7.13 5.62 -13.33
N ASN A 60 7.86 6.18 -12.36
CA ASN A 60 9.24 6.61 -12.57
C ASN A 60 10.24 5.50 -12.21
N PRO A 61 10.83 4.78 -13.18
CA PRO A 61 11.77 3.71 -12.88
C PRO A 61 13.11 4.22 -12.32
N GLN A 62 13.48 5.48 -12.59
CA GLN A 62 14.75 6.06 -12.16
C GLN A 62 14.72 6.47 -10.69
N LEU A 63 13.68 7.20 -10.29
CA LEU A 63 13.47 7.57 -8.88
C LEU A 63 12.95 6.38 -8.06
N GLY A 64 12.26 5.45 -8.71
CA GLY A 64 11.63 4.29 -8.08
C GLY A 64 10.32 4.61 -7.36
N TRP A 65 9.85 5.87 -7.40
CA TRP A 65 8.59 6.34 -6.82
C TRP A 65 8.04 7.51 -7.66
N GLY A 66 6.74 7.77 -7.52
CA GLY A 66 6.07 8.85 -8.25
C GLY A 66 5.94 8.59 -9.75
N ARG A 67 5.60 9.63 -10.51
CA ARG A 67 5.37 9.57 -11.96
C ARG A 67 6.63 9.91 -12.76
N ALA A 68 6.75 9.31 -13.94
CA ALA A 68 7.73 9.72 -14.93
C ALA A 68 7.41 11.11 -15.49
N ASP A 69 8.44 11.76 -16.04
CA ASP A 69 8.34 13.05 -16.75
C ASP A 69 7.71 14.17 -15.89
N GLU A 70 8.00 14.18 -14.60
CA GLU A 70 7.56 15.23 -13.67
C GLU A 70 8.38 16.50 -13.78
N SER A 71 7.72 17.63 -13.57
CA SER A 71 8.35 18.89 -13.18
C SER A 71 8.10 19.16 -11.69
N TRP A 72 8.86 20.10 -11.13
CA TRP A 72 8.89 20.37 -9.70
C TRP A 72 8.68 21.85 -9.38
N ALA A 73 8.03 22.58 -10.30
CA ALA A 73 7.89 24.02 -10.19
C ALA A 73 7.04 24.40 -8.96
N PHE A 74 6.00 23.63 -8.67
CA PHE A 74 5.18 23.80 -7.47
C PHE A 74 6.03 23.71 -6.19
N MET A 75 6.77 22.60 -6.01
CA MET A 75 7.57 22.40 -4.80
C MET A 75 8.71 23.41 -4.67
N GLN A 76 9.36 23.80 -5.77
CA GLN A 76 10.39 24.83 -5.76
C GLN A 76 9.83 26.19 -5.33
N THR A 77 8.67 26.57 -5.86
CA THR A 77 8.00 27.82 -5.48
C THR A 77 7.55 27.77 -4.02
N LEU A 78 6.97 26.65 -3.59
CA LEU A 78 6.50 26.44 -2.23
C LEU A 78 7.64 26.56 -1.20
N ALA A 79 8.78 25.95 -1.48
CA ALA A 79 9.99 26.08 -0.65
C ALA A 79 10.48 27.52 -0.59
N GLY A 80 10.48 28.24 -1.72
CA GLY A 80 10.84 29.67 -1.78
C GLY A 80 9.92 30.58 -0.96
N LEU A 81 8.68 30.16 -0.71
CA LEU A 81 7.72 30.84 0.16
C LEU A 81 7.81 30.42 1.64
N GLY A 82 8.75 29.52 1.99
CA GLY A 82 8.92 29.00 3.35
C GLY A 82 8.02 27.82 3.70
N GLY A 83 7.40 27.18 2.71
CA GLY A 83 6.67 25.94 2.91
C GLY A 83 7.61 24.76 3.16
N ALA A 84 7.15 23.80 3.96
CA ALA A 84 7.71 22.46 4.05
C ALA A 84 7.83 21.77 2.68
N ASP A 85 9.02 21.23 2.39
CA ASP A 85 9.39 20.59 1.12
C ASP A 85 9.83 19.12 1.30
N TRP A 86 9.69 18.59 2.53
CA TRP A 86 10.14 17.25 2.89
C TRP A 86 9.37 16.15 2.14
N PHE A 87 8.11 16.39 1.76
CA PHE A 87 7.35 15.51 0.88
C PHE A 87 7.22 16.15 -0.49
N ARG A 88 7.89 15.58 -1.50
CA ARG A 88 7.95 16.17 -2.83
C ARG A 88 6.73 15.74 -3.65
N LEU A 89 5.97 16.72 -4.14
CA LEU A 89 4.85 16.53 -5.07
C LEU A 89 5.26 16.97 -6.48
N GLY A 90 5.20 16.06 -7.45
CA GLY A 90 5.40 16.41 -8.86
C GLY A 90 4.22 17.23 -9.38
N ASP A 91 4.42 18.08 -10.38
CA ASP A 91 3.36 18.96 -10.89
C ASP A 91 2.18 18.17 -11.51
N ARG A 92 2.44 16.99 -12.12
CA ARG A 92 1.36 16.12 -12.65
C ARG A 92 0.70 15.31 -11.55
N ASP A 93 1.48 14.80 -10.60
CA ASP A 93 1.00 14.12 -9.38
C ASP A 93 0.07 15.04 -8.58
N LEU A 94 0.44 16.31 -8.46
CA LEU A 94 -0.34 17.35 -7.79
C LEU A 94 -1.74 17.50 -8.40
N ALA A 95 -1.88 17.41 -9.72
CA ALA A 95 -3.19 17.51 -10.38
C ALA A 95 -4.14 16.39 -9.91
N LEU A 96 -3.60 15.17 -9.72
CA LEU A 96 -4.35 14.03 -9.21
C LEU A 96 -4.74 14.23 -7.74
N HIS A 97 -3.83 14.73 -6.90
CA HIS A 97 -4.14 15.02 -5.49
C HIS A 97 -5.18 16.14 -5.34
N VAL A 98 -5.07 17.21 -6.15
CA VAL A 98 -6.05 18.31 -6.17
C VAL A 98 -7.44 17.80 -6.56
N LEU A 99 -7.54 17.01 -7.64
CA LEU A 99 -8.81 16.47 -8.10
C LEU A 99 -9.42 15.51 -7.07
N ARG A 100 -8.63 14.58 -6.52
CA ARG A 100 -9.08 13.67 -5.44
C ARG A 100 -9.61 14.45 -4.26
N SER A 101 -8.84 15.42 -3.76
CA SER A 101 -9.21 16.19 -2.58
C SER A 101 -10.47 17.01 -2.81
N HIS A 102 -10.64 17.56 -4.01
CA HIS A 102 -11.86 18.26 -4.41
C HIS A 102 -13.08 17.34 -4.35
N ARG A 103 -12.99 16.13 -4.92
CA ARG A 103 -14.09 15.15 -4.97
C ARG A 103 -14.41 14.56 -3.60
N LEU A 104 -13.40 14.25 -2.78
CA LEU A 104 -13.59 13.82 -1.39
C LEU A 104 -14.35 14.87 -0.58
N ARG A 105 -13.99 16.16 -0.73
CA ARG A 105 -14.73 17.26 -0.07
C ARG A 105 -16.16 17.43 -0.58
N ALA A 106 -16.45 16.99 -1.81
CA ALA A 106 -17.80 16.92 -2.36
C ALA A 106 -18.59 15.69 -1.87
N GLY A 107 -17.99 14.82 -1.06
CA GLY A 107 -18.64 13.64 -0.47
C GLY A 107 -18.54 12.37 -1.32
N GLU A 108 -17.75 12.37 -2.40
CA GLU A 108 -17.47 11.15 -3.17
C GLU A 108 -16.57 10.20 -2.38
N ALA A 109 -16.82 8.89 -2.48
CA ALA A 109 -15.99 7.87 -1.83
C ALA A 109 -14.62 7.72 -2.53
N LEU A 110 -13.58 7.38 -1.76
CA LEU A 110 -12.22 7.17 -2.30
C LEU A 110 -12.20 6.04 -3.34
N SER A 111 -12.97 4.98 -3.14
CA SER A 111 -13.15 3.87 -4.07
C SER A 111 -13.72 4.32 -5.42
N ALA A 112 -14.73 5.19 -5.43
CA ALA A 112 -15.32 5.74 -6.64
C ALA A 112 -14.35 6.65 -7.40
N ILE A 113 -13.62 7.49 -6.67
CA ILE A 113 -12.57 8.36 -7.25
C ILE A 113 -11.45 7.51 -7.85
N THR A 114 -11.01 6.47 -7.13
CA THR A 114 -9.96 5.56 -7.57
C THR A 114 -10.38 4.80 -8.84
N ASP A 115 -11.63 4.35 -8.92
CA ASP A 115 -12.13 3.66 -10.11
C ASP A 115 -12.24 4.59 -11.33
N ASP A 116 -12.70 5.83 -11.17
CA ASP A 116 -12.70 6.82 -12.27
C ASP A 116 -11.28 7.13 -12.76
N LEU A 117 -10.31 7.33 -11.86
CA LEU A 117 -8.90 7.53 -12.23
C LEU A 117 -8.32 6.30 -12.95
N ARG A 118 -8.62 5.10 -12.45
CA ARG A 118 -8.24 3.83 -13.10
C ARG A 118 -8.74 3.77 -14.54
N GLN A 119 -10.01 4.08 -14.77
CA GLN A 119 -10.60 4.08 -16.11
C GLN A 119 -9.94 5.11 -17.02
N ARG A 120 -9.69 6.34 -16.53
CA ARG A 120 -9.02 7.40 -17.29
C ARG A 120 -7.59 7.05 -17.69
N PHE A 121 -6.90 6.26 -16.88
CA PHE A 121 -5.56 5.75 -17.19
C PHE A 121 -5.59 4.47 -18.03
N GLY A 122 -6.76 3.97 -18.44
CA GLY A 122 -6.87 2.79 -19.29
C GLY A 122 -6.50 1.49 -18.58
N ILE A 123 -6.57 1.45 -17.25
CA ILE A 123 -6.19 0.28 -16.46
C ILE A 123 -7.39 -0.69 -16.43
N GLY A 124 -7.17 -1.93 -16.88
CA GLY A 124 -8.20 -2.97 -16.93
C GLY A 124 -8.64 -3.47 -15.54
N PRO A 125 -7.75 -4.16 -14.79
CA PRO A 125 -8.10 -4.75 -13.49
C PRO A 125 -8.62 -3.72 -12.49
N ARG A 126 -9.59 -4.12 -11.67
CA ARG A 126 -10.12 -3.23 -10.62
C ARG A 126 -9.08 -3.01 -9.52
N ILE A 127 -8.91 -1.75 -9.12
CA ILE A 127 -8.10 -1.34 -7.97
C ILE A 127 -9.07 -0.74 -6.96
N LEU A 128 -9.09 -1.27 -5.75
CA LEU A 128 -9.88 -0.74 -4.64
C LEU A 128 -8.95 -0.34 -3.49
N PRO A 129 -9.15 0.82 -2.84
CA PRO A 129 -8.56 1.06 -1.53
C PRO A 129 -9.08 -0.01 -0.55
N MET A 130 -8.32 -0.38 0.48
CA MET A 130 -8.76 -1.40 1.45
C MET A 130 -10.05 -1.00 2.19
N SER A 131 -10.27 0.31 2.34
CA SER A 131 -11.40 0.93 3.03
C SER A 131 -11.64 2.33 2.47
N ASP A 132 -12.89 2.81 2.48
CA ASP A 132 -13.22 4.22 2.28
C ASP A 132 -13.14 5.03 3.59
N ASP A 133 -13.21 4.36 4.73
CA ASP A 133 -13.01 4.97 6.05
C ASP A 133 -11.49 5.21 6.29
N PRO A 134 -11.10 6.33 6.90
CA PRO A 134 -9.69 6.68 7.09
C PRO A 134 -9.00 5.75 8.08
N VAL A 135 -7.87 5.19 7.65
CA VAL A 135 -6.93 4.44 8.47
C VAL A 135 -5.54 5.06 8.28
N ARG A 136 -4.81 5.31 9.36
CA ARG A 136 -3.49 5.96 9.32
C ARG A 136 -2.47 5.16 10.11
N THR A 137 -1.38 4.76 9.45
CA THR A 137 -0.24 4.11 10.10
C THR A 137 0.51 5.15 10.96
N ARG A 138 0.69 4.80 12.24
CA ARG A 138 1.45 5.60 13.21
C ARG A 138 2.55 4.76 13.82
N ILE A 139 3.71 5.38 13.99
CA ILE A 139 4.92 4.76 14.53
C ILE A 139 5.16 5.29 15.94
N GLY A 140 5.15 4.40 16.92
CA GLY A 140 5.48 4.72 18.30
C GLY A 140 6.98 4.76 18.47
N THR A 141 7.50 5.87 18.99
CA THR A 141 8.94 6.09 19.20
C THR A 141 9.19 6.61 20.62
N ASP A 142 10.45 6.81 20.99
CA ASP A 142 10.84 7.50 22.22
C ASP A 142 10.38 8.97 22.27
N GLN A 143 10.08 9.56 21.10
CA GLN A 143 9.57 10.93 20.96
C GLN A 143 8.02 10.97 20.92
N GLY A 144 7.36 9.84 21.14
CA GLY A 144 5.91 9.68 21.04
C GLY A 144 5.46 9.11 19.69
N TRP A 145 4.17 9.24 19.41
CA TRP A 145 3.54 8.73 18.21
C TRP A 145 3.68 9.69 17.03
N LEU A 146 4.30 9.22 15.96
CA LEU A 146 4.52 9.96 14.71
C LEU A 146 3.69 9.35 13.59
N ASP A 147 3.19 10.18 12.68
CA ASP A 147 2.54 9.68 11.47
C ASP A 147 3.59 9.07 10.54
N PHE A 148 3.22 8.04 9.79
CA PHE A 148 4.18 7.23 9.05
C PHE A 148 5.03 8.03 8.07
N GLN A 149 4.44 8.95 7.28
CA GLN A 149 5.19 9.75 6.30
C GLN A 149 6.14 10.75 6.97
N ASP A 150 5.76 11.30 8.12
CA ASP A 150 6.63 12.13 8.93
C ASP A 150 7.83 11.33 9.46
N TRP A 151 7.58 10.13 9.99
CA TRP A 151 8.63 9.25 10.46
C TRP A 151 9.56 8.81 9.32
N PHE A 152 9.01 8.32 8.21
CA PHE A 152 9.77 7.70 7.13
C PHE A 152 10.44 8.71 6.20
N VAL A 153 9.73 9.75 5.78
CA VAL A 153 10.22 10.70 4.77
C VAL A 153 10.89 11.89 5.45
N ARG A 154 10.18 12.61 6.33
CA ARG A 154 10.72 13.82 6.96
C ARG A 154 11.87 13.53 7.92
N LEU A 155 11.68 12.55 8.80
CA LEU A 155 12.67 12.14 9.81
C LEU A 155 13.52 10.95 9.35
N ARG A 156 13.39 10.54 8.08
CA ARG A 156 14.22 9.50 7.44
C ARG A 156 14.31 8.20 8.22
N ALA A 157 13.25 7.83 8.95
CA ALA A 157 13.19 6.69 9.85
C ALA A 157 14.33 6.65 10.90
N GLU A 158 14.84 7.82 11.33
CA GLU A 158 15.89 7.92 12.35
C GLU A 158 15.36 7.63 13.76
N PRO A 159 14.19 8.15 14.20
CA PRO A 159 13.62 7.74 15.48
C PRO A 159 13.31 6.24 15.48
N LEU A 160 13.72 5.54 16.54
CA LEU A 160 13.60 4.09 16.60
C LEU A 160 12.14 3.66 16.77
N ALA A 161 11.62 2.88 15.82
CA ALA A 161 10.27 2.35 15.88
C ALA A 161 10.14 1.30 16.99
N ARG A 162 9.26 1.56 17.96
CA ARG A 162 8.96 0.66 19.09
C ARG A 162 7.62 -0.05 18.94
N ALA A 163 6.69 0.55 18.22
CA ALA A 163 5.36 0.02 17.98
C ALA A 163 4.78 0.56 16.66
N VAL A 164 3.82 -0.17 16.12
CA VAL A 164 3.01 0.24 14.96
C VAL A 164 1.56 0.21 15.37
N GLN A 165 0.81 1.26 15.03
CA GLN A 165 -0.64 1.34 15.26
C GLN A 165 -1.33 1.81 13.97
N PHE A 166 -2.53 1.30 13.72
CA PHE A 166 -3.40 1.77 12.63
C PHE A 166 -4.54 2.60 13.22
N ALA A 167 -4.35 3.91 13.28
CA ALA A 167 -5.36 4.81 13.82
C ALA A 167 -6.62 4.79 12.94
N GLY A 168 -7.78 4.54 13.54
CA GLY A 168 -9.07 4.45 12.84
C GLY A 168 -9.50 3.04 12.43
N VAL A 169 -8.60 2.06 12.47
CA VAL A 169 -8.86 0.70 11.94
C VAL A 169 -10.08 0.02 12.59
N GLU A 170 -10.26 0.19 13.90
CA GLU A 170 -11.36 -0.42 14.68
C GLU A 170 -12.76 -0.02 14.20
N LYS A 171 -12.85 1.13 13.50
CA LYS A 171 -14.11 1.67 12.96
C LYS A 171 -14.20 1.54 11.45
N ALA A 172 -13.09 1.20 10.80
CA ALA A 172 -13.02 1.12 9.35
C ALA A 172 -13.67 -0.15 8.84
N ARG A 173 -14.24 -0.08 7.64
CA ARG A 173 -14.88 -1.22 6.98
C ARG A 173 -14.12 -1.58 5.73
N ALA A 174 -13.84 -2.87 5.58
CA ALA A 174 -13.36 -3.39 4.31
C ALA A 174 -14.33 -3.06 3.18
N GLN A 175 -13.79 -2.86 1.97
CA GLN A 175 -14.61 -2.58 0.81
C GLN A 175 -15.70 -3.63 0.61
N PRO A 176 -16.97 -3.25 0.38
CA PRO A 176 -18.05 -4.21 0.13
C PRO A 176 -17.72 -5.17 -1.02
N ALA A 177 -17.17 -4.64 -2.12
CA ALA A 177 -16.78 -5.45 -3.27
C ALA A 177 -15.64 -6.46 -2.98
N LEU A 178 -14.80 -6.21 -1.97
CA LEU A 178 -13.82 -7.20 -1.49
C LEU A 178 -14.54 -8.32 -0.72
N LEU A 179 -15.46 -7.98 0.17
CA LEU A 179 -16.24 -8.96 0.93
C LEU A 179 -17.09 -9.83 0.01
N ASP A 180 -17.74 -9.23 -0.99
CA ASP A 180 -18.51 -9.94 -2.03
C ASP A 180 -17.60 -10.90 -2.81
N ALA A 181 -16.40 -10.45 -3.20
CA ALA A 181 -15.44 -11.28 -3.93
C ALA A 181 -14.96 -12.47 -3.08
N LEU A 182 -14.76 -12.29 -1.77
CA LEU A 182 -14.41 -13.36 -0.84
C LEU A 182 -15.56 -14.37 -0.67
N GLN A 183 -16.81 -13.90 -0.53
CA GLN A 183 -17.99 -14.77 -0.45
C GLN A 183 -18.21 -15.57 -1.74
N ALA A 184 -17.86 -15.00 -2.89
CA ALA A 184 -17.91 -15.67 -4.19
C ALA A 184 -16.82 -16.73 -4.40
N LYS A 185 -16.00 -17.02 -3.38
CA LYS A 185 -14.94 -18.04 -3.38
C LYS A 185 -13.95 -17.83 -4.53
N PRO A 186 -13.06 -16.83 -4.42
CA PRO A 186 -12.10 -16.54 -5.48
C PRO A 186 -11.17 -17.75 -5.70
N ARG A 187 -10.55 -17.83 -6.87
CA ARG A 187 -9.62 -18.92 -7.18
C ARG A 187 -8.38 -18.91 -6.28
N GLY A 188 -8.03 -17.75 -5.74
CA GLY A 188 -6.91 -17.57 -4.85
C GLY A 188 -6.76 -16.13 -4.40
N ILE A 189 -6.04 -15.98 -3.29
CA ILE A 189 -5.68 -14.69 -2.70
C ILE A 189 -4.16 -14.62 -2.66
N VAL A 190 -3.59 -13.56 -3.24
CA VAL A 190 -2.16 -13.32 -3.30
C VAL A 190 -1.81 -12.19 -2.33
N ILE A 191 -0.95 -12.46 -1.37
CA ILE A 191 -0.31 -11.42 -0.57
C ILE A 191 0.97 -11.04 -1.30
N CYS A 192 0.99 -9.84 -1.89
CA CYS A 192 2.13 -9.39 -2.68
C CYS A 192 3.36 -9.10 -1.80
N PRO A 193 4.59 -9.06 -2.37
CA PRO A 193 5.84 -8.86 -1.62
C PRO A 193 6.00 -7.41 -1.19
N SER A 194 5.11 -6.98 -0.30
CA SER A 194 5.02 -5.65 0.29
C SER A 194 5.56 -5.69 1.72
N ASN A 195 5.73 -4.53 2.37
CA ASN A 195 6.15 -4.53 3.77
C ASN A 195 5.06 -5.19 4.66
N PRO A 196 5.42 -6.22 5.45
CA PRO A 196 4.42 -6.97 6.20
C PRO A 196 3.83 -6.20 7.39
N PHE A 197 4.48 -5.13 7.87
CA PHE A 197 4.06 -4.35 9.02
C PHE A 197 3.18 -3.16 8.66
N ILE A 198 3.43 -2.51 7.53
CA ILE A 198 2.79 -1.22 7.17
C ILE A 198 2.09 -1.23 5.82
N SER A 199 2.29 -2.28 5.00
CA SER A 199 1.60 -2.41 3.71
C SER A 199 0.53 -3.50 3.77
N ILE A 200 0.85 -4.68 4.32
CA ILE A 200 -0.12 -5.78 4.39
C ILE A 200 -0.92 -5.77 5.69
N GLU A 201 -0.28 -5.56 6.84
CA GLU A 201 -1.00 -5.59 8.12
C GLU A 201 -2.15 -4.56 8.21
N PRO A 202 -2.06 -3.30 7.73
CA PRO A 202 -3.20 -2.39 7.78
C PRO A 202 -4.44 -2.95 7.07
N ILE A 203 -4.24 -3.67 5.96
CA ILE A 203 -5.32 -4.35 5.23
C ILE A 203 -5.90 -5.46 6.11
N LEU A 204 -5.05 -6.36 6.61
CA LEU A 204 -5.47 -7.51 7.41
C LEU A 204 -6.03 -7.13 8.79
N ALA A 205 -5.69 -5.95 9.31
CA ALA A 205 -6.17 -5.42 10.58
C ALA A 205 -7.61 -4.90 10.50
N LEU A 206 -8.18 -4.76 9.29
CA LEU A 206 -9.58 -4.38 9.14
C LEU A 206 -10.50 -5.41 9.85
N PRO A 207 -11.46 -4.94 10.68
CA PRO A 207 -12.32 -5.81 11.46
C PRO A 207 -12.99 -6.90 10.61
N GLY A 208 -12.80 -8.16 11.02
CA GLY A 208 -13.38 -9.34 10.36
C GLY A 208 -12.75 -9.75 9.03
N LEU A 209 -11.77 -9.02 8.48
CA LEU A 209 -11.22 -9.37 7.16
C LEU A 209 -10.46 -10.70 7.18
N ARG A 210 -9.66 -10.97 8.22
CA ARG A 210 -8.96 -12.26 8.36
C ARG A 210 -9.95 -13.44 8.40
N ASP A 211 -11.06 -13.28 9.12
CA ASP A 211 -12.09 -14.31 9.20
C ASP A 211 -12.82 -14.49 7.86
N ALA A 212 -13.11 -13.40 7.14
CA ALA A 212 -13.69 -13.46 5.80
C ALA A 212 -12.77 -14.16 4.79
N ILE A 213 -11.45 -13.90 4.86
CA ILE A 213 -10.45 -14.60 4.06
C ILE A 213 -10.48 -16.10 4.36
N LYS A 214 -10.44 -16.51 5.64
CA LYS A 214 -10.52 -17.93 6.03
C LYS A 214 -11.83 -18.58 5.59
N ALA A 215 -12.96 -17.89 5.79
CA ALA A 215 -14.29 -18.40 5.44
C ALA A 215 -14.49 -18.56 3.93
N SER A 216 -13.76 -17.81 3.09
CA SER A 216 -13.80 -17.97 1.63
C SER A 216 -13.35 -19.36 1.17
N GLY A 217 -12.47 -20.03 1.94
CA GLY A 217 -11.85 -21.31 1.58
C GLY A 217 -10.90 -21.22 0.37
N ALA A 218 -10.59 -20.01 -0.11
CA ALA A 218 -9.66 -19.82 -1.22
C ALA A 218 -8.21 -20.04 -0.75
N PRO A 219 -7.34 -20.62 -1.59
CA PRO A 219 -5.92 -20.74 -1.27
C PRO A 219 -5.29 -19.34 -1.17
N VAL A 220 -4.58 -19.09 -0.06
CA VAL A 220 -3.83 -17.86 0.17
C VAL A 220 -2.35 -18.15 -0.05
N VAL A 221 -1.74 -17.44 -1.00
CA VAL A 221 -0.31 -17.55 -1.32
C VAL A 221 0.36 -16.21 -1.05
N ALA A 222 1.39 -16.19 -0.22
CA ALA A 222 2.21 -15.01 -0.02
C ALA A 222 3.52 -15.10 -0.81
N VAL A 223 4.02 -13.96 -1.26
CA VAL A 223 5.37 -13.83 -1.83
C VAL A 223 6.23 -13.04 -0.85
N SER A 224 7.37 -13.61 -0.46
CA SER A 224 8.30 -12.97 0.47
C SER A 224 8.83 -11.65 -0.11
N PRO A 225 8.88 -10.56 0.68
CA PRO A 225 9.62 -9.35 0.35
C PRO A 225 11.12 -9.43 0.71
N ILE A 226 11.56 -10.54 1.29
CA ILE A 226 12.96 -10.82 1.65
C ILE A 226 13.63 -11.55 0.48
N ILE A 227 14.83 -11.09 0.11
CA ILE A 227 15.68 -11.69 -0.91
C ILE A 227 17.08 -11.84 -0.30
N ALA A 228 17.61 -13.06 -0.27
CA ALA A 228 18.94 -13.39 0.26
C ALA A 228 19.14 -12.88 1.70
N GLY A 229 18.15 -13.08 2.56
CA GLY A 229 18.13 -12.66 3.96
C GLY A 229 18.00 -11.15 4.17
N GLN A 230 17.75 -10.36 3.12
CA GLN A 230 17.65 -8.90 3.19
C GLN A 230 16.31 -8.38 2.71
N ALA A 231 15.80 -7.35 3.41
CA ALA A 231 14.68 -6.59 2.89
C ALA A 231 15.16 -5.62 1.81
N VAL A 232 14.66 -5.78 0.58
CA VAL A 232 15.26 -5.16 -0.61
C VAL A 232 15.04 -3.64 -0.69
N LYS A 233 13.90 -3.13 -0.18
CA LYS A 233 13.54 -1.71 -0.28
C LYS A 233 12.67 -1.23 0.89
N GLY A 234 12.69 0.10 1.09
CA GLY A 234 11.77 0.80 1.99
C GLY A 234 12.15 0.71 3.47
N PRO A 235 11.23 1.05 4.39
CA PRO A 235 11.50 1.05 5.84
C PRO A 235 11.61 -0.35 6.44
N THR A 236 11.36 -1.40 5.66
CA THR A 236 11.22 -2.78 6.13
C THR A 236 12.41 -3.25 6.96
N ALA A 237 13.64 -3.07 6.48
CA ALA A 237 14.85 -3.45 7.21
C ALA A 237 14.97 -2.73 8.57
N ARG A 238 14.72 -1.41 8.59
CA ARG A 238 14.75 -0.61 9.81
C ARG A 238 13.66 -1.01 10.80
N MET A 239 12.48 -1.36 10.31
CA MET A 239 11.39 -1.83 11.18
C MET A 239 11.72 -3.19 11.80
N PHE A 240 12.29 -4.11 11.04
CA PHE A 240 12.77 -5.39 11.59
C PHE A 240 13.81 -5.16 12.70
N GLU A 241 14.84 -4.37 12.44
CA GLU A 241 15.87 -4.01 13.42
C GLU A 241 15.27 -3.34 14.66
N ALA A 242 14.41 -2.33 14.47
CA ALA A 242 13.83 -1.55 15.55
C ALA A 242 12.88 -2.35 16.44
N LEU A 243 12.17 -3.32 15.86
CA LEU A 243 11.27 -4.23 16.57
C LEU A 243 12.01 -5.45 17.16
N GLY A 244 13.32 -5.57 16.97
CA GLY A 244 14.11 -6.68 17.49
C GLY A 244 13.80 -8.01 16.81
N ILE A 245 13.35 -7.98 15.55
CA ILE A 245 13.02 -9.16 14.76
C ILE A 245 14.10 -9.32 13.69
N THR A 246 14.76 -10.48 13.65
CA THR A 246 15.71 -10.79 12.56
C THR A 246 14.95 -10.83 11.23
N PRO A 247 15.33 -10.03 10.21
CA PRO A 247 14.70 -10.11 8.90
C PRO A 247 14.92 -11.50 8.29
N SER A 248 13.83 -12.19 7.96
CA SER A 248 13.88 -13.53 7.39
C SER A 248 12.56 -13.86 6.69
N ALA A 249 12.60 -14.76 5.70
CA ALA A 249 11.36 -15.11 4.99
C ALA A 249 10.41 -15.86 5.92
N ALA A 250 10.92 -16.69 6.83
CA ALA A 250 10.17 -17.33 7.91
C ALA A 250 9.50 -16.30 8.86
N ALA A 251 10.22 -15.25 9.24
CA ALA A 251 9.69 -14.20 10.12
C ALA A 251 8.50 -13.46 9.47
N VAL A 252 8.54 -13.26 8.15
CA VAL A 252 7.40 -12.72 7.39
C VAL A 252 6.24 -13.71 7.34
N ALA A 253 6.50 -14.98 7.00
CA ALA A 253 5.46 -16.01 6.93
C ALA A 253 4.71 -16.17 8.27
N ALA A 254 5.44 -16.15 9.38
CA ALA A 254 4.88 -16.23 10.74
C ALA A 254 3.87 -15.10 11.04
N ARG A 255 4.00 -13.92 10.42
CA ARG A 255 3.03 -12.82 10.60
C ARG A 255 1.68 -13.08 9.94
N TYR A 256 1.70 -13.78 8.81
CA TYR A 256 0.48 -14.19 8.11
C TYR A 256 -0.12 -15.45 8.75
N GLY A 257 0.74 -16.32 9.29
CA GLY A 257 0.37 -17.45 10.13
C GLY A 257 -0.57 -18.42 9.41
N ASP A 258 -1.64 -18.80 10.10
CA ASP A 258 -2.62 -19.78 9.63
C ASP A 258 -3.49 -19.31 8.45
N LEU A 259 -3.28 -18.08 7.94
CA LEU A 259 -3.86 -17.67 6.68
C LEU A 259 -3.20 -18.37 5.49
N LEU A 260 -1.90 -18.68 5.56
CA LEU A 260 -1.14 -19.14 4.41
C LEU A 260 -1.42 -20.59 4.05
N HIS A 261 -1.61 -20.83 2.75
CA HIS A 261 -1.66 -22.15 2.12
C HIS A 261 -0.43 -22.40 1.25
N GLY A 262 0.24 -21.34 0.80
CA GLY A 262 1.49 -21.40 0.07
C GLY A 262 2.36 -20.19 0.34
N TYR A 263 3.66 -20.35 0.16
CA TYR A 263 4.64 -19.29 0.33
C TYR A 263 5.72 -19.39 -0.74
N VAL A 264 5.95 -18.28 -1.44
CA VAL A 264 6.98 -18.15 -2.47
C VAL A 264 8.09 -17.27 -1.91
N MET A 265 9.32 -17.74 -1.96
CA MET A 265 10.50 -17.09 -1.39
C MET A 265 11.69 -17.28 -2.31
N GLU A 266 12.72 -16.45 -2.14
CA GLU A 266 13.98 -16.59 -2.87
C GLU A 266 14.62 -17.96 -2.54
N GLU A 267 15.23 -18.58 -3.54
CA GLU A 267 15.96 -19.83 -3.34
C GLU A 267 17.13 -19.60 -2.37
N GLY A 268 17.19 -20.38 -1.29
CA GLY A 268 18.23 -20.29 -0.27
C GLY A 268 17.88 -19.45 0.97
N ASP A 269 16.73 -18.77 0.98
CA ASP A 269 16.20 -18.16 2.21
C ASP A 269 15.62 -19.22 3.18
N ASP A 270 15.34 -18.81 4.41
CA ASP A 270 14.74 -19.65 5.46
C ASP A 270 13.21 -19.65 5.39
N ALA A 271 12.59 -20.84 5.47
CA ALA A 271 11.13 -21.03 5.37
C ALA A 271 10.43 -21.05 6.74
#